data_AF-A0A2D6FYB0-F1
#
_entry.id   AF-A0A2D6FYB0-F1
#
_cell.length_a   1.000
_cell.length_b   1.000
_cell.length_c   1.000
_cell.angle_alpha   90.00
_cell.angle_beta   90.00
_cell.angle_gamma   90.00
#
_symmetry.space_group_name_H-M   'P 1'
#
loop_
_entity.id
_entity.type
_entity.pdbx_description
1 polymer ?
#
loop_
_entity_poly.entity_id
_entity_poly.type
_entity_poly.pdbx_seq_one_letter_code
_entity_poly.pdbx_strand_id
1 'polypeptide(L)'
;MWRHIETIPNQGRPDRIGVMFSIETDTESRNLFEYLYIVYRATASRDAFDDPLVSRAVDGFVDQCLLSVWRSFDGQKSQVFPDKYMVAAINDPDGEEDRDLAAKAREWHGRYLAILSRLGIK
;
A
#
# COMPACT_ATOMS: atom_id res chain seq x y z
N MET A 1 -0.99 14.13 -3.38
CA MET A 1 -1.53 12.76 -3.26
C MET A 1 -2.97 12.73 -2.75
N TRP A 2 -3.28 13.27 -1.55
CA TRP A 2 -4.65 13.23 -1.01
C TRP A 2 -5.74 13.85 -1.92
N ARG A 3 -5.39 14.85 -2.74
CA ARG A 3 -6.31 15.46 -3.73
C ARG A 3 -6.64 14.59 -4.94
N HIS A 4 -5.87 13.54 -5.20
CA HIS A 4 -6.05 12.66 -6.37
C HIS A 4 -6.81 11.38 -6.03
N ILE A 5 -7.15 11.18 -4.77
CA ILE A 5 -7.94 10.05 -4.32
C ILE A 5 -9.36 10.56 -4.19
N GLU A 6 -10.19 10.29 -5.20
CA GLU A 6 -11.56 10.78 -5.29
C GLU A 6 -12.43 10.35 -4.08
N THR A 7 -12.01 9.31 -3.35
CA THR A 7 -12.71 8.78 -2.19
C THR A 7 -12.43 9.51 -0.87
N ILE A 8 -11.44 10.42 -0.81
CA ILE A 8 -11.11 11.15 0.42
C ILE A 8 -11.78 12.54 0.39
N PRO A 9 -12.84 12.79 1.20
CA PRO A 9 -13.47 14.11 1.27
C PRO A 9 -12.50 15.15 1.85
N ASN A 10 -12.82 16.45 1.70
CA ASN A 10 -12.02 17.56 2.29
C ASN A 10 -11.77 17.43 3.81
N GLN A 11 -12.50 16.57 4.51
CA GLN A 11 -12.27 16.24 5.91
C GLN A 11 -11.06 15.31 6.11
N GLY A 12 -10.71 14.48 5.13
CA GLY A 12 -9.54 13.60 5.13
C GLY A 12 -8.23 14.29 4.76
N ARG A 13 -8.13 15.60 4.99
CA ARG A 13 -6.85 16.30 4.84
C ARG A 13 -5.85 15.80 5.89
N PRO A 14 -4.55 15.65 5.57
CA PRO A 14 -3.57 15.18 6.53
C PRO A 14 -3.52 15.97 7.84
N ASP A 15 -3.75 17.29 7.76
CA ASP A 15 -3.83 18.18 8.92
C ASP A 15 -5.04 17.94 9.83
N ARG A 16 -6.04 17.18 9.37
CA ARG A 16 -7.30 16.91 10.09
C ARG A 16 -7.40 15.50 10.64
N ILE A 17 -6.83 14.52 9.94
CA ILE A 17 -6.88 13.09 10.32
C ILE A 17 -5.58 12.61 10.99
N GLY A 18 -4.58 13.48 11.17
CA GLY A 18 -3.33 13.13 11.85
C GLY A 18 -2.45 12.13 11.10
N VAL A 19 -2.73 11.89 9.82
CA VAL A 19 -2.00 10.93 8.97
C VAL A 19 -1.63 11.57 7.63
N MET A 20 -0.38 11.41 7.23
CA MET A 20 0.13 11.82 5.93
C MET A 20 0.31 10.61 5.01
N PHE A 21 -0.22 10.68 3.79
CA PHE A 21 -0.01 9.66 2.76
C PHE A 21 1.02 10.12 1.72
N SER A 22 2.03 9.29 1.45
CA SER A 22 3.05 9.49 0.42
C SER A 22 3.25 8.23 -0.42
N ILE A 23 3.68 8.41 -1.68
CA ILE A 23 4.28 7.35 -2.49
C ILE A 23 5.78 7.54 -2.35
N GLU A 24 6.48 6.46 -2.03
CA GLU A 24 7.91 6.45 -1.81
C GLU A 24 8.56 5.34 -2.63
N THR A 25 9.84 5.53 -2.93
CA THR A 25 10.68 4.55 -3.60
C THR A 25 11.92 4.29 -2.78
N ASP A 26 12.25 3.01 -2.60
CA ASP A 26 13.53 2.58 -2.03
C ASP A 26 14.28 1.72 -3.05
N THR A 27 15.20 2.36 -3.77
CA THR A 27 15.94 1.73 -4.86
C THR A 27 17.00 0.72 -4.39
N GLU A 28 17.36 0.76 -3.11
CA GLU A 28 18.29 -0.23 -2.53
C GLU A 28 17.56 -1.47 -2.02
N SER A 29 16.23 -1.41 -1.89
CA SER A 29 15.44 -2.52 -1.42
C SER A 29 15.39 -3.66 -2.43
N ARG A 30 15.76 -4.85 -1.96
CA ARG A 30 15.57 -6.11 -2.71
C ARG A 30 14.15 -6.66 -2.59
N ASN A 31 13.33 -6.03 -1.75
CA ASN A 31 11.94 -6.42 -1.54
C ASN A 31 11.06 -5.67 -2.53
N LEU A 32 10.37 -6.41 -3.41
CA LEU A 32 9.44 -5.86 -4.39
C LEU A 32 8.42 -4.91 -3.74
N PHE A 33 7.94 -5.25 -2.55
CA PHE A 33 6.94 -4.48 -1.80
C PHE A 33 7.48 -3.20 -1.18
N GLU A 34 8.79 -2.96 -1.20
CA GLU A 34 9.42 -1.76 -0.67
C GLU A 34 10.10 -0.94 -1.75
N TYR A 35 10.17 -1.44 -2.98
CA TYR A 35 10.77 -0.70 -4.08
C TYR A 35 9.96 0.56 -4.45
N LEU A 36 8.64 0.44 -4.60
CA LEU A 36 7.70 1.53 -4.86
C LEU A 36 6.41 1.25 -4.08
N TYR A 37 6.09 2.10 -3.10
CA TYR A 37 5.03 1.82 -2.16
C TYR A 37 4.29 3.08 -1.72
N ILE A 38 3.06 2.89 -1.24
CA ILE A 38 2.32 3.91 -0.50
C ILE A 38 2.64 3.73 0.98
N VAL A 39 2.94 4.81 1.68
CA VAL A 39 3.02 4.82 3.14
C VAL A 39 2.08 5.85 3.71
N TYR A 40 1.41 5.48 4.79
CA TYR A 40 0.63 6.37 5.62
C TYR A 40 1.28 6.52 6.99
N ARG A 41 1.70 7.74 7.31
CA ARG A 41 2.48 8.10 8.50
C ARG A 41 1.62 8.86 9.47
N ALA A 42 1.48 8.35 10.70
CA ALA A 42 0.91 9.11 11.79
C ALA A 42 1.86 10.26 12.17
N THR A 43 1.32 11.48 12.32
CA THR A 43 2.12 12.69 12.53
C THR A 43 2.37 13.02 14.00
N ALA A 44 1.50 12.55 14.90
CA ALA A 44 1.57 12.88 16.32
C ALA A 44 1.28 11.69 17.26
N SER A 45 0.27 10.87 16.94
CA SER A 45 -0.10 9.69 17.74
C SER A 45 -0.42 8.51 16.83
N ARG A 46 -0.12 7.31 17.31
CA ARG A 46 -0.53 6.04 16.68
C ARG A 46 -2.06 5.92 16.58
N ASP A 47 -2.80 6.52 17.51
CA ASP A 47 -4.27 6.48 17.55
C ASP A 47 -4.90 7.17 16.33
N ALA A 48 -4.13 7.99 15.59
CA ALA A 48 -4.59 8.57 14.33
C ALA A 48 -4.96 7.50 13.29
N PHE A 49 -4.42 6.27 13.41
CA PHE A 49 -4.79 5.16 12.54
C PHE A 49 -6.19 4.60 12.81
N ASP A 50 -6.76 4.86 13.98
CA ASP A 50 -8.09 4.39 14.36
C ASP A 50 -9.22 5.29 13.81
N ASP A 51 -8.87 6.41 13.16
CA ASP A 51 -9.83 7.28 12.49
C ASP A 51 -10.49 6.54 11.31
N PRO A 52 -11.84 6.43 11.26
CA PRO A 52 -12.54 5.76 10.17
C PRO A 52 -12.24 6.32 8.78
N LEU A 53 -11.89 7.61 8.67
CA LEU A 53 -11.48 8.23 7.41
C LEU A 53 -10.12 7.70 6.94
N VAL A 54 -9.22 7.39 7.88
CA VAL A 54 -7.93 6.75 7.56
C VAL A 54 -8.17 5.34 7.05
N SER A 55 -9.02 4.55 7.72
CA SER A 55 -9.39 3.21 7.24
C SER A 55 -9.97 3.27 5.83
N ARG A 56 -10.94 4.15 5.59
CA ARG A 56 -11.58 4.29 4.27
C ARG A 56 -10.61 4.73 3.18
N ALA A 57 -9.65 5.59 3.52
CA ALA A 57 -8.59 5.99 2.60
C ALA A 57 -7.68 4.80 2.25
N VAL A 58 -7.26 4.03 3.26
CA VAL A 58 -6.46 2.81 3.09
C VAL A 58 -7.20 1.77 2.23
N ASP A 59 -8.48 1.51 2.51
CA ASP A 59 -9.30 0.60 1.70
C ASP A 59 -9.36 1.08 0.25
N GLY A 60 -9.55 2.39 0.03
CA GLY A 60 -9.50 2.98 -1.30
C GLY A 60 -8.16 2.77 -2.00
N PHE A 61 -7.04 2.83 -1.28
CA PHE A 61 -5.73 2.50 -1.86
C PHE A 61 -5.57 1.01 -2.13
N VAL A 62 -6.05 0.14 -1.25
CA VAL A 62 -5.97 -1.31 -1.47
C VAL A 62 -6.81 -1.72 -2.68
N ASP A 63 -7.99 -1.12 -2.85
CA ASP A 63 -8.91 -1.42 -3.94
C ASP A 63 -8.50 -0.77 -5.28
N GLN A 64 -8.01 0.47 -5.25
CA GLN A 64 -7.77 1.28 -6.46
C GLN A 64 -6.29 1.47 -6.80
N CYS A 65 -5.39 1.37 -5.82
CA CYS A 65 -3.97 1.54 -6.01
C CYS A 65 -3.24 0.20 -5.97
N LEU A 66 -2.36 0.01 -6.94
CA LEU A 66 -1.70 -1.26 -7.22
C LEU A 66 -0.34 -1.38 -6.54
N LEU A 67 -0.06 -0.49 -5.59
CA LEU A 67 1.18 -0.45 -4.83
C LEU A 67 0.98 -1.15 -3.49
N SER A 68 2.06 -1.65 -2.92
CA SER A 68 2.06 -2.07 -1.52
C SER A 68 1.75 -0.88 -0.62
N VAL A 69 1.02 -1.13 0.45
CA VAL A 69 0.60 -0.12 1.42
C VAL A 69 1.26 -0.43 2.75
N TRP A 70 1.88 0.58 3.33
CA TRP A 70 2.60 0.49 4.60
C TRP A 70 2.06 1.52 5.58
N ARG A 71 2.03 1.15 6.86
CA ARG A 71 1.84 2.12 7.95
C ARG A 71 3.17 2.41 8.61
N SER A 72 3.36 3.66 9.04
CA SER A 72 4.55 4.04 9.78
C SER A 72 4.28 5.03 10.90
N PHE A 73 4.91 4.79 12.06
CA PHE A 73 4.88 5.66 13.21
C PHE A 73 6.18 5.49 13.99
N ASP A 74 6.75 6.61 14.48
CA ASP A 74 7.95 6.62 15.33
C ASP A 74 9.13 5.78 14.78
N GLY A 75 9.42 5.95 13.48
CA GLY A 75 10.48 5.22 12.78
C GLY A 75 10.18 3.74 12.49
N GLN A 76 9.08 3.19 13.02
CA GLN A 76 8.65 1.83 12.72
C GLN A 76 7.77 1.80 11.48
N LYS A 77 7.96 0.79 10.62
CA LYS A 77 7.18 0.56 9.40
C LYS A 77 6.60 -0.85 9.45
N SER A 78 5.34 -1.02 9.06
CA SER A 78 4.71 -2.35 8.95
C SER A 78 3.82 -2.43 7.73
N GLN A 79 3.86 -3.58 7.05
CA GLN A 79 3.11 -3.80 5.82
C GLN A 79 1.65 -4.04 6.15
N VAL A 80 0.78 -3.38 5.39
CA VAL A 80 -0.69 -3.46 5.51
C VAL A 80 -1.23 -4.22 4.30
N PHE A 81 -0.69 -3.92 3.12
CA PHE A 81 -1.02 -4.61 1.88
C PHE A 81 0.23 -4.77 0.98
N PRO A 82 0.36 -5.86 0.23
CA PRO A 82 -0.36 -7.13 0.38
C PRO A 82 -0.22 -7.70 1.80
N ASP A 83 -1.23 -8.42 2.28
CA ASP A 83 -1.13 -9.12 3.57
C ASP A 83 -0.17 -10.32 3.47
N LYS A 84 0.15 -10.94 4.61
CA LYS A 84 1.12 -12.06 4.66
C LYS A 84 0.75 -13.26 3.78
N TYR A 85 -0.54 -13.52 3.55
CA TYR A 85 -1.00 -14.64 2.73
C TYR A 85 -0.82 -14.30 1.26
N MET A 86 -1.19 -13.09 0.87
CA MET A 86 -0.97 -12.60 -0.49
C MET A 86 0.52 -12.45 -0.82
N VAL A 87 1.35 -12.02 0.14
CA VAL A 87 2.82 -12.02 0.00
C VAL A 87 3.34 -13.43 -0.27
N ALA A 88 2.90 -14.42 0.48
CA ALA A 88 3.29 -15.81 0.27
C ALA A 88 2.89 -16.30 -1.14
N ALA A 89 1.65 -16.04 -1.55
CA ALA A 89 1.16 -16.40 -2.88
C ALA A 89 1.84 -15.64 -4.04
N ILE A 90 2.32 -14.41 -3.80
CA ILE A 90 3.12 -13.65 -4.79
C ILE A 90 4.50 -14.27 -4.94
N ASN A 91 5.12 -14.69 -3.84
CA ASN A 91 6.46 -15.28 -3.85
C ASN A 91 6.47 -16.75 -4.31
N ASP A 92 5.36 -17.47 -4.11
CA ASP A 92 5.15 -18.85 -4.54
C ASP A 92 3.81 -18.98 -5.30
N PRO A 93 3.75 -18.55 -6.57
CA PRO A 93 2.53 -18.54 -7.35
C PRO A 93 2.00 -19.94 -7.71
N ASP A 94 2.84 -20.97 -7.58
CA ASP A 94 2.48 -22.37 -7.88
C ASP A 94 2.09 -23.17 -6.62
N GLY A 95 2.08 -22.53 -5.45
CA GLY A 95 1.62 -23.13 -4.19
C GLY A 95 0.16 -23.63 -4.27
N GLU A 96 -0.08 -24.85 -3.79
CA GLU A 96 -1.35 -25.57 -3.96
C GLU A 96 -2.51 -25.08 -3.07
N GLU A 97 -2.28 -24.15 -2.12
CA GLU A 97 -3.22 -23.96 -1.00
C GLU A 97 -4.47 -23.13 -1.33
N ASP A 98 -4.41 -22.18 -2.28
CA ASP A 98 -5.59 -21.36 -2.65
C ASP A 98 -5.49 -20.79 -4.07
N ARG A 99 -6.32 -21.31 -4.98
CA ARG A 99 -6.35 -20.90 -6.40
C ARG A 99 -6.82 -19.46 -6.59
N ASP A 100 -7.76 -18.99 -5.78
CA ASP A 100 -8.30 -17.64 -5.88
C ASP A 100 -7.27 -16.62 -5.37
N LEU A 101 -6.57 -16.96 -4.29
CA LEU A 101 -5.46 -16.16 -3.79
C LEU A 101 -4.30 -16.11 -4.80
N ALA A 102 -3.95 -17.24 -5.43
CA ALA A 102 -2.92 -17.29 -6.47
C ALA A 102 -3.32 -16.47 -7.72
N ALA A 103 -4.60 -16.44 -8.09
CA ALA A 103 -5.09 -15.59 -9.17
C ALA A 103 -4.93 -14.09 -8.82
N LYS A 104 -5.36 -13.68 -7.61
CA LYS A 104 -5.20 -12.31 -7.11
C LYS A 104 -3.75 -11.89 -7.00
N ALA A 105 -2.87 -12.77 -6.54
CA ALA A 105 -1.43 -12.56 -6.43
C ALA A 105 -0.80 -12.29 -7.81
N ARG A 106 -1.12 -13.13 -8.82
CA ARG A 106 -0.63 -12.95 -10.20
C ARG A 106 -1.15 -11.65 -10.82
N GLU A 107 -2.43 -11.34 -10.62
CA GLU A 107 -3.04 -10.09 -11.09
C GLU A 107 -2.35 -8.87 -10.50
N TRP A 108 -2.14 -8.86 -9.18
CA TRP A 108 -1.42 -7.79 -8.48
C TRP A 108 0.02 -7.65 -9.01
N HIS A 109 0.76 -8.77 -9.11
CA HIS A 109 2.15 -8.77 -9.56
C HIS A 109 2.29 -8.22 -11.00
N GLY A 110 1.43 -8.68 -11.91
CA GLY A 110 1.43 -8.20 -13.30
C GLY A 110 1.11 -6.70 -13.40
N ARG A 111 0.17 -6.22 -12.59
CA ARG A 111 -0.19 -4.80 -12.53
C ARG A 111 0.93 -3.94 -11.92
N TYR A 112 1.60 -4.42 -10.88
CA TYR A 112 2.73 -3.73 -10.26
C TYR A 112 3.88 -3.54 -11.25
N LEU A 113 4.27 -4.61 -11.96
CA LEU A 113 5.31 -4.54 -12.99
C LEU A 113 4.95 -3.58 -14.13
N ALA A 114 3.67 -3.53 -14.53
CA ALA A 114 3.21 -2.58 -15.54
C ALA A 114 3.39 -1.11 -15.09
N ILE A 115 3.23 -0.81 -13.79
CA ILE A 115 3.51 0.53 -13.24
C ILE A 115 4.99 0.83 -13.30
N LEU A 116 5.84 -0.09 -12.81
CA LEU A 116 7.29 0.12 -12.85
C LEU A 116 7.77 0.41 -14.29
N SER A 117 7.30 -0.40 -15.25
CA SER A 117 7.60 -0.20 -16.67
C SER A 117 7.16 1.18 -17.19
N ARG A 118 5.94 1.64 -16.83
CA ARG A 118 5.43 2.97 -17.23
C ARG A 118 6.24 4.12 -16.62
N LEU A 119 6.80 3.92 -15.44
CA LEU A 119 7.64 4.89 -14.75
C LEU A 119 9.11 4.82 -15.20
N GLY A 120 9.46 3.93 -16.13
CA GLY A 120 10.83 3.73 -16.61
C GLY A 120 11.75 3.07 -15.58
N ILE A 121 11.15 2.43 -14.57
CA ILE A 121 11.82 1.72 -13.50
C ILE A 121 12.05 0.27 -13.95
N LYS A 122 13.30 -0.18 -13.92
CA LYS A 122 13.72 -1.52 -14.35
C LYS A 122 13.96 -2.45 -13.17
#